data_AF-A0A6B2UER5-F1
#
_entry.id   AF-A0A6B2UER5-F1
#
_cell.length_a   1.000
_cell.length_b   1.000
_cell.length_c   1.000
_cell.angle_alpha   90.00
_cell.angle_beta   90.00
_cell.angle_gamma   90.00
#
_symmetry.space_group_name_H-M   'P 1'
#
loop_
_entity.id
_entity.type
_entity.pdbx_description
1 polymer ?
#
loop_
_entity_poly.entity_id
_entity_poly.type
_entity_poly.pdbx_seq_one_letter_code
_entity_poly.pdbx_strand_id
1 'polypeptide(L)'
;MRRAWRDLGTVQFGMTRAHASLLGPLDPGSASLLRLLDGTRGLPLLYAEGARNGLSPSDVDRLLDTLAGSGLLEDATGGSEAAAEVRQDAELMDRLRPDLASLALLDRRPAGAVEALAARTGARVLVRGAGRVGAAVAALLAAAGVGTVEVMDGGRVEPADVSPAGLP
;
A
#
# COMPACT_ATOMS: atom_id res chain seq x y z
N MET A 1 3.80 1.80 6.19
CA MET A 1 4.19 0.93 7.33
C MET A 1 4.41 1.79 8.58
N ARG A 2 4.11 1.31 9.81
CA ARG A 2 4.43 2.08 11.03
C ARG A 2 5.93 2.05 11.34
N ARG A 3 6.48 3.19 11.77
CA ARG A 3 7.89 3.35 12.17
C ARG A 3 7.98 3.66 13.67
N ALA A 4 8.93 3.06 14.36
CA ALA A 4 9.20 3.31 15.78
C ALA A 4 10.71 3.37 16.04
N TRP A 5 11.17 4.42 16.73
CA TRP A 5 12.56 4.52 17.16
C TRP A 5 12.77 3.67 18.41
N ARG A 6 13.77 2.78 18.39
CA ARG A 6 14.16 1.95 19.54
C ARG A 6 15.18 2.66 20.42
N ASP A 7 16.04 3.44 19.78
CA ASP A 7 17.04 4.32 20.38
C ASP A 7 17.39 5.44 19.40
N LEU A 8 18.50 6.15 19.62
CA LEU A 8 18.94 7.29 18.80
C LEU A 8 19.43 6.91 17.40
N GLY A 9 19.83 5.65 17.18
CA GLY A 9 20.39 5.16 15.92
C GLY A 9 19.64 3.98 15.31
N THR A 10 18.66 3.39 16.01
CA THR A 10 17.94 2.20 15.54
C THR A 10 16.46 2.50 15.35
N VAL A 11 15.98 2.25 14.13
CA VAL A 11 14.57 2.36 13.77
C VAL A 11 14.00 0.97 13.48
N GLN A 12 12.76 0.75 13.92
CA GLN A 12 11.97 -0.39 13.55
C GLN A 12 10.88 0.01 12.56
N PHE A 13 10.76 -0.80 11.51
CA PHE A 13 9.68 -0.77 10.54
C PHE A 13 8.77 -1.97 10.78
N GLY A 14 7.46 -1.75 10.88
CA GLY A 14 6.48 -2.81 11.14
C GLY A 14 6.32 -3.14 12.63
N MET A 15 5.17 -3.74 12.98
CA MET A 15 4.84 -4.13 14.36
C MET A 15 4.79 -5.66 14.56
N THR A 16 4.50 -6.41 13.50
CA THR A 16 4.40 -7.88 13.54
C THR A 16 5.78 -8.49 13.29
N ARG A 17 6.25 -9.39 14.16
CA ARG A 17 7.61 -9.99 14.08
C ARG A 17 7.97 -10.53 12.70
N ALA A 18 7.03 -11.19 12.02
CA ALA A 18 7.26 -11.77 10.68
C ALA A 18 7.50 -10.72 9.58
N HIS A 19 7.11 -9.47 9.81
CA HIS A 19 7.21 -8.37 8.84
C HIS A 19 7.96 -7.16 9.42
N ALA A 20 8.60 -7.31 10.58
CA ALA A 20 9.34 -6.22 11.19
C ALA A 20 10.79 -6.22 10.70
N SER A 21 11.29 -5.05 10.29
CA SER A 21 12.70 -4.85 9.95
C SER A 21 13.31 -3.84 10.90
N LEU A 22 14.57 -4.07 11.28
CA LEU A 22 15.37 -3.14 12.08
C LEU A 22 16.45 -2.55 11.18
N LEU A 23 16.61 -1.24 11.23
CA LEU A 23 17.67 -0.53 10.54
C LEU A 23 18.47 0.26 11.58
N GLY A 24 19.75 -0.07 11.70
CA GLY A 24 20.68 0.56 12.62
C GLY A 24 21.98 -0.23 12.79
N PRO A 25 23.00 0.35 13.44
CA PRO A 25 23.01 1.73 13.95
C PRO A 25 23.17 2.76 12.82
N LEU A 26 22.33 3.80 12.83
CA LEU A 26 22.40 4.96 11.95
C LEU A 26 23.14 6.09 12.66
N ASP A 27 23.98 6.82 11.91
CA ASP A 27 24.51 8.09 12.37
C ASP A 27 23.39 9.17 12.43
N PRO A 28 23.58 10.27 13.17
CA PRO A 28 22.58 11.32 13.31
C PRO A 28 22.11 11.93 11.98
N GLY A 29 23.00 12.03 10.99
CA GLY A 29 22.68 12.54 9.66
C GLY A 29 21.74 11.62 8.91
N SER A 30 22.04 10.31 8.89
CA SER A 30 21.18 9.29 8.29
C SER A 30 19.82 9.20 9.00
N ALA A 31 19.81 9.30 10.34
CA ALA A 31 18.58 9.30 11.13
C ALA A 31 17.69 10.53 10.86
N SER A 32 18.30 11.70 10.61
CA SER A 32 17.61 12.93 10.20
C SER A 32 17.03 12.79 8.80
N LEU A 33 17.84 12.31 7.83
CA LEU A 33 17.41 12.11 6.45
C LEU A 33 16.25 11.10 6.35
N LEU A 34 16.28 10.02 7.13
CA LEU A 34 15.20 9.04 7.19
C LEU A 34 13.85 9.65 7.62
N ARG A 35 13.85 10.69 8.45
CA ARG A 35 12.60 11.37 8.84
C ARG A 35 11.95 12.11 7.66
N LEU A 36 12.73 12.52 6.67
CA LEU A 36 12.31 13.28 5.49
C LEU A 36 11.79 12.40 4.34
N LEU A 37 11.99 11.08 4.42
CA LEU A 37 11.47 10.09 3.49
C LEU A 37 9.98 9.82 3.77
N ASP A 38 9.14 10.77 3.34
CA ASP A 38 7.67 10.72 3.45
C ASP A 38 6.97 10.65 2.07
N GLY A 39 7.75 10.56 0.99
CA GLY A 39 7.25 10.51 -0.39
C GLY A 39 6.97 11.88 -1.02
N THR A 40 7.17 12.99 -0.29
CA THR A 40 6.93 14.35 -0.81
C THR A 40 8.16 15.00 -1.44
N ARG A 41 9.32 14.36 -1.35
CA ARG A 41 10.63 14.89 -1.78
C ARG A 41 11.29 13.96 -2.78
N GLY A 42 11.70 14.51 -3.92
CA GLY A 42 12.53 13.81 -4.90
C GLY A 42 14.00 13.75 -4.49
N LEU A 43 14.78 12.92 -5.20
CA LEU A 43 16.21 12.71 -4.98
C LEU A 43 17.03 14.01 -4.85
N PRO A 44 16.87 15.05 -5.71
CA PRO A 44 17.67 16.27 -5.59
C PRO A 44 17.54 16.97 -4.23
N LEU A 45 16.32 16.99 -3.68
CA LEU A 45 16.07 17.56 -2.35
C LEU A 45 16.68 16.69 -1.24
N LEU A 46 16.65 15.36 -1.39
CA LEU A 46 17.24 14.44 -0.42
C LEU A 46 18.76 14.60 -0.34
N TYR A 47 19.47 14.78 -1.47
CA TYR A 47 20.90 15.08 -1.45
C TYR A 47 21.21 16.43 -0.81
N ALA A 48 20.41 17.46 -1.12
CA ALA A 48 20.59 18.79 -0.52
C ALA A 48 20.39 18.76 1.00
N GLU A 49 19.40 18.02 1.49
CA GLU A 49 19.19 17.83 2.93
C GLU A 49 20.26 16.94 3.55
N GLY A 50 20.71 15.90 2.87
CA GLY A 50 21.82 15.06 3.30
C GLY A 50 23.07 15.90 3.57
N ALA A 51 23.44 16.77 2.63
CA ALA A 51 24.57 17.67 2.77
C ALA A 51 24.43 18.62 3.99
N ARG A 52 23.22 19.16 4.24
CA ARG A 52 22.96 19.99 5.44
C ARG A 52 23.09 19.21 6.75
N ASN A 53 22.92 17.90 6.69
CA ASN A 53 23.06 16.99 7.83
C ASN A 53 24.45 16.31 7.87
N GLY A 54 25.41 16.76 7.05
CA GLY A 54 26.79 16.28 7.07
C GLY A 54 27.02 14.96 6.32
N LEU A 55 26.05 14.49 5.52
CA LEU A 55 26.17 13.30 4.68
C LEU A 55 26.82 13.64 3.33
N SER A 56 27.73 12.78 2.86
CA SER A 56 28.19 12.83 1.48
C SER A 56 27.12 12.24 0.53
N PRO A 57 27.16 12.53 -0.78
CA PRO A 57 26.26 11.89 -1.74
C PRO A 57 26.30 10.36 -1.66
N SER A 58 27.48 9.77 -1.46
CA SER A 58 27.62 8.32 -1.33
C SER A 58 27.00 7.75 -0.05
N ASP A 59 26.86 8.55 1.01
CA ASP A 59 26.15 8.14 2.22
C ASP A 59 24.64 8.12 1.99
N VAL A 60 24.14 9.11 1.24
CA VAL A 60 22.74 9.15 0.81
C VAL A 60 22.42 7.94 -0.07
N ASP A 61 23.26 7.65 -1.08
CA ASP A 61 23.08 6.49 -1.96
C ASP A 61 23.05 5.19 -1.16
N ARG A 62 24.01 4.99 -0.27
CA ARG A 62 24.09 3.78 0.55
C ARG A 62 22.87 3.60 1.45
N LEU A 63 22.33 4.70 2.00
CA LEU A 63 21.10 4.64 2.80
C LEU A 63 19.91 4.24 1.93
N LEU A 64 19.75 4.87 0.76
CA LEU A 64 18.66 4.56 -0.17
C LEU A 64 18.76 3.12 -0.68
N ASP A 65 19.95 2.65 -1.06
CA ASP A 65 20.18 1.28 -1.49
C ASP A 65 19.88 0.26 -0.39
N THR A 66 20.25 0.56 0.86
CA THR A 66 19.94 -0.29 2.02
C THR A 66 18.43 -0.38 2.25
N LEU A 67 17.72 0.74 2.14
CA LEU A 67 16.27 0.77 2.30
C LEU A 67 15.57 0.07 1.12
N ALA A 68 16.05 0.26 -0.12
CA ALA A 68 15.54 -0.42 -1.30
C ALA A 68 15.74 -1.95 -1.20
N GLY A 69 16.96 -2.39 -0.86
CA GLY A 69 17.29 -3.81 -0.69
C GLY A 69 16.53 -4.50 0.45
N SER A 70 16.01 -3.74 1.42
CA SER A 70 15.17 -4.26 2.51
C SER A 70 13.67 -4.14 2.25
N GLY A 71 13.25 -3.61 1.09
CA GLY A 71 11.84 -3.38 0.75
C GLY A 71 11.18 -2.30 1.63
N LEU A 72 11.97 -1.37 2.16
CA LEU A 72 11.52 -0.27 3.02
C LEU A 72 11.32 1.04 2.26
N LEU A 73 11.70 1.10 0.98
CA LEU A 73 11.35 2.19 0.07
C LEU A 73 10.17 1.81 -0.80
N GLU A 74 9.28 2.79 -0.96
CA GLU A 74 8.20 2.78 -1.93
C GLU A 74 8.51 3.84 -3.00
N ASP A 75 8.28 3.52 -4.26
CA ASP A 75 8.43 4.49 -5.34
C ASP A 75 7.12 5.29 -5.48
N ALA A 76 7.17 6.56 -5.05
CA ALA A 76 6.02 7.46 -5.11
C ALA A 76 5.56 7.76 -6.55
N THR A 77 6.40 7.52 -7.55
CA THR A 77 6.13 7.76 -8.97
C THR A 77 6.14 6.49 -9.82
N GLY A 78 6.56 5.36 -9.27
CA GLY A 78 6.73 4.11 -10.00
C GLY A 78 5.42 3.43 -10.38
N GLY A 79 5.55 2.39 -11.20
CA GLY A 79 4.45 1.59 -11.71
C GLY A 79 3.94 2.02 -13.08
N SER A 80 2.88 1.36 -13.52
CA SER A 80 2.18 1.55 -14.79
C SER A 80 1.37 2.85 -14.82
N GLU A 81 0.91 3.24 -16.01
CA GLU A 81 -0.02 4.36 -16.19
C GLU A 81 -1.31 4.16 -15.38
N ALA A 82 -1.84 2.94 -15.33
CA ALA A 82 -3.01 2.61 -14.51
C ALA A 82 -2.72 2.79 -13.00
N ALA A 83 -1.52 2.45 -12.54
CA ALA A 83 -1.11 2.71 -11.16
C ALA A 83 -0.98 4.22 -10.87
N ALA A 84 -0.53 5.01 -11.86
CA ALA A 84 -0.50 6.45 -11.76
C ALA A 84 -1.91 7.06 -11.67
N GLU A 85 -2.86 6.58 -12.48
CA GLU A 85 -4.27 7.00 -12.42
C GLU A 85 -4.90 6.69 -11.06
N VAL A 86 -4.70 5.47 -10.53
CA VAL A 86 -5.18 5.09 -9.18
C VAL A 86 -4.59 6.01 -8.11
N ARG A 87 -3.32 6.39 -8.22
CA ARG A 87 -2.66 7.30 -7.26
C ARG A 87 -3.24 8.72 -7.31
N GLN A 88 -3.76 9.15 -8.46
CA GLN A 88 -4.42 10.45 -8.62
C GLN A 88 -5.83 10.48 -8.01
N ASP A 89 -6.47 9.32 -7.84
CA ASP A 89 -7.76 9.19 -7.16
C ASP A 89 -7.57 9.18 -5.63
N ALA A 90 -7.55 10.38 -5.04
CA ALA A 90 -7.34 10.56 -3.60
C ALA A 90 -8.43 9.88 -2.74
N GLU A 91 -9.68 9.82 -3.22
CA GLU A 91 -10.78 9.21 -2.48
C GLU A 91 -10.64 7.69 -2.43
N LEU A 92 -10.33 7.08 -3.58
CA LEU A 92 -10.03 5.65 -3.67
C LEU A 92 -8.84 5.27 -2.79
N MET A 93 -7.76 6.06 -2.85
CA MET A 93 -6.55 5.84 -2.06
C MET A 93 -6.80 5.95 -0.56
N ASP A 94 -7.61 6.90 -0.09
CA ASP A 94 -7.94 7.01 1.33
C ASP A 94 -8.82 5.85 1.79
N ARG A 95 -9.86 5.53 1.02
CA ARG A 95 -10.79 4.42 1.31
C ARG A 95 -10.08 3.07 1.36
N LEU A 96 -9.19 2.79 0.42
CA LEU A 96 -8.47 1.52 0.29
C LEU A 96 -7.06 1.55 0.89
N ARG A 97 -6.75 2.54 1.73
CA ARG A 97 -5.47 2.62 2.45
C ARG A 97 -5.14 1.34 3.26
N PRO A 98 -6.09 0.70 3.97
CA PRO A 98 -5.82 -0.57 4.67
C PRO A 98 -5.48 -1.72 3.71
N ASP A 99 -6.16 -1.80 2.57
CA ASP A 99 -5.92 -2.79 1.52
C ASP A 99 -4.53 -2.61 0.89
N LEU A 100 -4.16 -1.37 0.55
CA LEU A 100 -2.83 -1.04 0.03
C LEU A 100 -1.73 -1.44 1.02
N ALA A 101 -1.94 -1.18 2.32
CA ALA A 101 -0.99 -1.61 3.34
C ALA A 101 -0.87 -3.14 3.40
N SER A 102 -1.96 -3.87 3.21
CA SER A 102 -1.95 -5.34 3.16
C SER A 102 -1.25 -5.86 1.89
N LEU A 103 -1.53 -5.27 0.73
CA LEU A 103 -0.89 -5.62 -0.55
C LEU A 103 0.62 -5.38 -0.52
N ALA A 104 1.07 -4.28 0.09
CA ALA A 104 2.50 -3.98 0.24
C ALA A 104 3.26 -5.01 1.09
N LEU A 105 2.55 -5.78 1.94
CA LEU A 105 3.16 -6.89 2.67
C LEU A 105 3.32 -8.15 1.80
N LEU A 106 2.45 -8.31 0.80
CA LEU A 106 2.44 -9.47 -0.11
C LEU A 106 3.39 -9.28 -1.30
N ASP A 107 3.43 -8.08 -1.86
CA ASP A 107 4.33 -7.70 -2.95
C ASP A 107 5.23 -6.55 -2.49
N ARG A 108 6.50 -6.88 -2.22
CA ARG A 108 7.51 -5.92 -1.73
C ARG A 108 8.28 -5.22 -2.86
N ARG A 109 7.92 -5.45 -4.12
CA ARG A 109 8.51 -4.71 -5.23
C ARG A 109 8.04 -3.24 -5.17
N PRO A 110 8.87 -2.28 -5.61
CA PRO A 110 8.43 -0.89 -5.75
C PRO A 110 7.15 -0.81 -6.60
N ALA A 111 6.19 -0.01 -6.16
CA ALA A 111 4.86 0.15 -6.71
C ALA A 111 3.98 -1.12 -6.73
N GLY A 112 4.42 -2.26 -6.19
CA GLY A 112 3.69 -3.53 -6.26
C GLY A 112 2.27 -3.47 -5.67
N ALA A 113 2.10 -2.76 -4.56
CA ALA A 113 0.80 -2.58 -3.93
C ALA A 113 -0.18 -1.77 -4.79
N VAL A 114 0.29 -0.66 -5.37
CA VAL A 114 -0.56 0.20 -6.22
C VAL A 114 -0.83 -0.46 -7.57
N GLU A 115 0.11 -1.24 -8.10
CA GLU A 115 -0.08 -2.07 -9.30
C GLU A 115 -1.14 -3.14 -9.08
N ALA A 116 -1.09 -3.83 -7.94
CA ALA A 116 -2.12 -4.81 -7.59
C ALA A 116 -3.49 -4.17 -7.42
N LEU A 117 -3.55 -2.93 -6.90
CA LEU A 117 -4.79 -2.18 -6.83
C LEU A 117 -5.27 -1.74 -8.23
N ALA A 118 -4.38 -1.26 -9.10
CA ALA A 118 -4.69 -0.88 -10.48
C ALA A 118 -5.21 -2.06 -11.32
N ALA A 119 -4.59 -3.24 -11.17
CA ALA A 119 -5.10 -4.46 -11.78
C ALA A 119 -6.52 -4.81 -11.29
N ARG A 120 -6.80 -4.56 -10.01
CA ARG A 120 -8.12 -4.81 -9.41
C ARG A 120 -9.17 -3.81 -9.89
N THR A 121 -8.83 -2.52 -9.97
CA THR A 121 -9.73 -1.47 -10.48
C THR A 121 -9.97 -1.61 -11.99
N GLY A 122 -9.06 -2.23 -12.73
CA GLY A 122 -9.28 -2.61 -14.13
C GLY A 122 -10.08 -3.92 -14.32
N ALA A 123 -10.31 -4.70 -13.26
CA ALA A 123 -10.96 -6.00 -13.36
C ALA A 123 -12.48 -5.88 -13.49
N ARG A 124 -13.07 -6.84 -14.23
CA ARG A 124 -14.51 -7.03 -14.36
C ARG A 124 -14.90 -8.41 -13.85
N VAL A 125 -15.88 -8.48 -12.96
CA VAL A 125 -16.34 -9.73 -12.33
C VAL A 125 -17.84 -9.88 -12.53
N LEU A 126 -18.26 -11.03 -13.06
CA LEU A 126 -19.67 -11.43 -13.13
C LEU A 126 -19.99 -12.39 -11.99
N VAL A 127 -20.89 -11.98 -11.10
CA VAL A 127 -21.47 -12.80 -10.04
C VAL A 127 -22.77 -13.41 -10.55
N ARG A 128 -22.81 -14.75 -10.67
CA ARG A 128 -24.02 -15.48 -11.07
C ARG A 128 -24.77 -15.95 -9.84
N GLY A 129 -25.97 -15.42 -9.64
CA GLY A 129 -26.82 -15.60 -8.46
C GLY A 129 -26.59 -14.49 -7.43
N ALA A 130 -27.68 -13.87 -6.97
CA ALA A 130 -27.71 -12.78 -6.00
C ALA A 130 -28.43 -13.18 -4.70
N GLY A 131 -28.59 -14.49 -4.44
CA GLY A 131 -29.09 -14.99 -3.17
C GLY A 131 -28.10 -14.80 -2.02
N ARG A 132 -28.30 -15.52 -0.91
CA ARG A 132 -27.55 -15.43 0.37
C ARG A 132 -26.06 -15.04 0.26
N VAL A 133 -25.30 -15.74 -0.58
CA VAL A 133 -23.85 -15.53 -0.72
C VAL A 133 -23.51 -14.51 -1.80
N GLY A 134 -24.19 -14.58 -2.94
CA GLY A 134 -23.84 -13.83 -4.14
C GLY A 134 -23.93 -12.32 -3.95
N ALA A 135 -24.98 -11.84 -3.29
CA ALA A 135 -25.12 -10.42 -2.97
C ALA A 135 -24.00 -9.92 -2.05
N ALA A 136 -23.63 -10.70 -1.02
CA ALA A 136 -22.55 -10.34 -0.10
C ALA A 136 -21.18 -10.32 -0.80
N VAL A 137 -20.90 -11.30 -1.66
CA VAL A 137 -19.66 -11.35 -2.45
C VAL A 137 -19.58 -10.19 -3.44
N ALA A 138 -20.68 -9.88 -4.14
CA ALA A 138 -20.73 -8.75 -5.06
C ALA A 138 -20.46 -7.42 -4.33
N ALA A 139 -21.09 -7.22 -3.16
CA ALA A 139 -20.87 -6.05 -2.33
C ALA A 139 -19.41 -5.97 -1.82
N LEU A 140 -18.81 -7.09 -1.40
CA LEU A 140 -17.42 -7.14 -0.96
C LEU A 140 -16.45 -6.83 -2.10
N LEU A 141 -16.67 -7.37 -3.31
CA LEU A 141 -15.83 -7.08 -4.48
C LEU A 141 -15.89 -5.60 -4.85
N ALA A 142 -17.08 -5.00 -4.84
CA ALA A 142 -17.24 -3.58 -5.08
C ALA A 142 -16.54 -2.74 -4.00
N ALA A 143 -16.72 -3.10 -2.72
CA ALA A 143 -16.06 -2.43 -1.60
C ALA A 143 -14.53 -2.57 -1.64
N ALA A 144 -14.01 -3.71 -2.13
CA ALA A 144 -12.59 -3.98 -2.27
C ALA A 144 -11.94 -3.26 -3.46
N GLY A 145 -12.71 -2.49 -4.26
CA GLY A 145 -12.22 -1.69 -5.38
C GLY A 145 -12.13 -2.43 -6.71
N VAL A 146 -12.93 -3.49 -6.92
CA VAL A 146 -13.08 -4.08 -8.27
C VAL A 146 -13.78 -3.09 -9.20
N GLY A 147 -13.23 -2.87 -10.40
CA GLY A 147 -13.72 -1.86 -11.33
C GLY A 147 -15.16 -2.04 -11.78
N THR A 148 -15.54 -3.27 -12.12
CA THR A 148 -16.91 -3.59 -12.50
C THR A 148 -17.35 -4.89 -11.86
N VAL A 149 -18.46 -4.84 -11.13
CA VAL A 149 -19.13 -6.02 -10.58
C VAL A 149 -20.52 -6.10 -11.20
N GLU A 150 -20.71 -7.07 -12.09
CA GLU A 150 -22.00 -7.38 -12.69
C GLU A 150 -22.65 -8.52 -11.91
N VAL A 151 -23.94 -8.39 -11.59
CA VAL A 151 -24.69 -9.44 -10.90
C VAL A 151 -25.80 -9.91 -11.81
N MET A 152 -25.84 -11.21 -12.10
CA MET A 152 -26.87 -11.84 -12.91
C MET A 152 -27.65 -12.82 -12.06
N ASP A 153 -28.93 -12.52 -11.83
CA ASP A 153 -29.87 -13.39 -11.13
C ASP A 153 -31.24 -13.34 -11.82
N GLY A 154 -31.97 -14.46 -11.77
CA GLY A 154 -33.34 -14.59 -12.27
C GLY A 154 -34.37 -14.91 -11.19
N GLY A 155 -33.92 -15.12 -9.93
CA GLY A 155 -34.80 -15.43 -8.81
C GLY A 155 -35.64 -14.23 -8.34
N ARG A 156 -36.68 -14.51 -7.54
CA ARG A 156 -37.42 -13.49 -6.77
C ARG A 156 -36.89 -13.50 -5.35
N VAL A 157 -36.76 -12.32 -4.75
CA VAL A 157 -36.36 -12.17 -3.34
C VAL A 157 -37.42 -12.82 -2.45
N GLU A 158 -36.97 -13.67 -1.52
CA GLU A 158 -37.80 -14.28 -0.49
C GLU A 158 -37.50 -13.67 0.89
N PRO A 159 -38.38 -13.84 1.90
CA PRO A 159 -38.13 -13.35 3.25
C PRO A 159 -36.82 -13.84 3.89
N ALA A 160 -36.30 -14.99 3.47
CA ALA A 160 -35.01 -15.52 3.95
C ALA A 160 -33.78 -14.80 3.37
N ASP A 161 -33.96 -13.97 2.35
CA ASP A 161 -32.89 -13.26 1.64
C ASP A 161 -32.64 -11.84 2.19
N VAL A 162 -33.42 -11.39 3.18
CA VAL A 162 -33.37 -9.99 3.67
C VAL A 162 -32.14 -9.67 4.53
N SER A 163 -31.32 -10.66 4.88
CA SER A 163 -30.02 -10.44 5.52
C SER A 163 -28.86 -10.89 4.63
N PRO A 164 -27.73 -10.15 4.64
CA PRO A 164 -26.50 -10.63 4.01
C PRO A 164 -26.14 -12.00 4.59
N ALA A 165 -25.76 -12.95 3.72
CA ALA A 165 -25.49 -14.34 4.09
C ALA A 165 -26.70 -15.17 4.59
N GLY A 166 -27.92 -14.63 4.52
CA GLY A 166 -29.15 -15.28 4.99
C GLY A 166 -29.37 -15.13 6.50
N LEU A 167 -30.57 -15.48 6.96
CA LEU A 167 -30.87 -15.57 8.40
C LEU A 167 -30.13 -16.79 8.99
N PRO A 168 -29.53 -16.69 10.20
CA PRO A 168 -29.01 -17.87 10.90
C PRO A 168 -30.10 -18.87 11.26
#